data_AF-A0A3P7NI77-F1
#
_entry.id   AF-A0A3P7NI77-F1
#
_cell.length_a   1.000
_cell.length_b   1.000
_cell.length_c   1.000
_cell.angle_alpha   90.00
_cell.angle_beta   90.00
_cell.angle_gamma   90.00
#
_symmetry.space_group_name_H-M   'P 1'
#
loop_
_entity.id
_entity.type
_entity.pdbx_description
1 polymer ?
#
loop_
_entity_poly.entity_id
_entity_poly.type
_entity_poly.pdbx_seq_one_letter_code
_entity_poly.pdbx_strand_id
1 'polypeptide(L)'
;MHRTNQPPLTTQNLRYIVFDLHPPEQFDKYIRSLGVNAEDHVVIYAREAFAGMLWASRVWWTFKLYGHEKVSILSGGLNAWKEAGKSVTDVVPDVEVGWLFLPV
;
A
#
# COMPACT_ATOMS: atom_id res chain seq x y z
N MET A 1 -33.54 -6.04 21.85
CA MET A 1 -32.83 -4.79 21.52
C MET A 1 -31.99 -4.37 22.72
N HIS A 2 -30.71 -4.73 22.75
CA HIS A 2 -29.77 -4.24 23.78
C HIS A 2 -28.62 -3.54 23.07
N ARG A 3 -28.69 -2.21 23.00
CA ARG A 3 -27.60 -1.35 22.51
C ARG A 3 -26.68 -1.13 23.71
N THR A 4 -25.55 -1.82 23.76
CA THR A 4 -24.54 -1.61 24.80
C THR A 4 -23.88 -0.26 24.56
N ASN A 5 -24.02 0.66 25.52
CA ASN A 5 -23.28 1.91 25.56
C ASN A 5 -21.79 1.59 25.70
N GLN A 6 -21.05 1.57 24.59
CA GLN A 6 -19.61 1.67 24.65
C GLN A 6 -19.21 3.14 24.84
N PRO A 7 -18.31 3.47 25.77
CA PRO A 7 -17.81 4.82 25.91
C PRO A 7 -17.06 5.26 24.64
N PRO A 8 -17.00 6.57 24.35
CA PRO A 8 -16.28 7.07 23.17
C PRO A 8 -14.82 6.62 23.22
N LEU A 9 -14.31 6.12 22.09
CA LEU A 9 -12.93 5.67 21.96
C LEU A 9 -12.01 6.85 22.21
N THR A 10 -11.31 6.85 23.34
CA THR A 10 -10.24 7.79 23.63
C THR A 10 -8.95 7.33 22.94
N THR A 11 -8.18 8.29 22.41
CA THR A 11 -6.97 8.09 21.59
C THR A 11 -5.90 7.19 22.24
N GLN A 12 -5.97 6.95 23.55
CA GLN A 12 -4.98 6.18 24.29
C GLN A 12 -5.18 4.66 24.29
N ASN A 13 -6.23 4.14 23.64
CA ASN A 13 -6.54 2.71 23.67
C ASN A 13 -7.01 2.16 22.31
N LEU A 14 -6.34 2.58 21.23
CA LEU A 14 -6.50 1.96 19.92
C LEU A 14 -5.91 0.54 19.99
N ARG A 15 -6.77 -0.45 20.30
CA ARG A 15 -6.48 -1.84 20.00
C ARG A 15 -6.12 -1.90 18.52
N TYR A 16 -4.94 -2.41 18.19
CA TYR A 16 -4.54 -2.65 16.81
C TYR A 16 -5.63 -3.47 16.12
N ILE A 17 -6.39 -2.84 15.22
CA ILE A 17 -7.39 -3.52 14.40
C ILE A 17 -6.62 -4.11 13.23
N VAL A 18 -6.56 -5.43 13.19
CA VAL A 18 -5.89 -6.15 12.11
C VAL A 18 -6.51 -5.74 10.77
N PHE A 19 -5.67 -5.36 9.81
CA PHE A 19 -6.02 -4.90 8.46
C PHE A 19 -6.69 -3.52 8.34
N ASP A 20 -6.74 -2.75 9.43
CA ASP A 20 -7.18 -1.37 9.39
C ASP A 20 -6.17 -0.48 8.64
N LEU A 21 -6.63 0.69 8.23
CA LEU A 21 -5.80 1.72 7.62
C LEU A 21 -4.90 2.35 8.69
N HIS A 22 -3.64 2.58 8.32
CA HIS A 22 -2.74 3.37 9.14
C HIS A 22 -3.11 4.87 9.05
N PRO A 23 -2.72 5.70 10.01
CA PRO A 23 -2.77 7.15 9.84
C PRO A 23 -2.01 7.57 8.57
N PRO A 24 -2.49 8.56 7.80
CA PRO A 24 -1.85 8.99 6.55
C PRO A 24 -0.36 9.32 6.71
N GLU A 25 0.03 9.89 7.85
CA GLU A 25 1.41 10.28 8.13
C GLU A 25 2.34 9.06 8.28
N GLN A 26 1.83 7.95 8.79
CA GLN A 26 2.58 6.70 8.86
C GLN A 26 2.74 6.08 7.47
N PHE A 27 1.69 6.17 6.65
CA PHE A 27 1.75 5.72 5.26
C PHE A 27 2.75 6.54 4.44
N ASP A 28 2.70 7.88 4.51
CA ASP A 28 3.65 8.81 3.86
C ASP A 28 5.09 8.44 4.22
N LYS A 29 5.38 8.32 5.51
CA LYS A 29 6.71 7.97 6.01
C LYS A 29 7.19 6.63 5.45
N TYR A 30 6.33 5.63 5.43
CA TYR A 30 6.67 4.31 4.92
C TYR A 30 6.92 4.31 3.42
N ILE A 31 6.01 4.90 2.63
CA ILE A 31 6.12 4.94 1.17
C ILE A 31 7.35 5.74 0.72
N ARG A 32 7.66 6.85 1.38
CA ARG A 32 8.90 7.61 1.13
C ARG A 32 10.16 6.83 1.47
N SER A 33 10.13 5.99 2.50
CA SER A 33 11.27 5.10 2.81
C SER A 33 11.53 4.04 1.73
N LEU A 34 10.55 3.80 0.85
CA LEU A 34 10.70 2.97 -0.35
C LEU A 34 11.15 3.78 -1.57
N GLY A 35 11.49 5.06 -1.40
CA GLY A 35 11.92 5.96 -2.48
C GLY A 35 10.80 6.53 -3.35
N VAL A 36 9.54 6.30 -2.99
CA VAL A 36 8.39 6.79 -3.75
C VAL A 36 8.12 8.25 -3.42
N ASN A 37 7.95 9.05 -4.48
CA ASN A 37 7.60 10.46 -4.46
C ASN A 37 6.17 10.68 -4.97
N ALA A 38 5.60 11.85 -4.68
CA ALA A 38 4.25 12.21 -5.07
C ALA A 38 3.98 12.10 -6.59
N GLU A 39 5.00 12.36 -7.42
CA GLU A 39 4.86 12.37 -8.89
C GLU A 39 5.06 11.01 -9.57
N ASP A 40 5.57 10.03 -8.82
CA ASP A 40 5.90 8.71 -9.35
C ASP A 40 4.64 7.96 -9.79
N HIS A 41 4.79 7.09 -10.79
CA HIS A 41 3.76 6.12 -11.13
C HIS A 41 4.07 4.80 -10.42
N VAL A 42 3.29 4.48 -9.39
CA VAL A 42 3.46 3.26 -8.62
C VAL A 42 2.76 2.07 -9.31
N VAL A 43 3.51 1.01 -9.58
CA VAL A 43 2.96 -0.25 -10.12
C VAL A 43 3.03 -1.35 -9.06
N ILE A 44 1.88 -1.83 -8.63
CA ILE A 44 1.73 -2.83 -7.57
C ILE A 44 1.54 -4.21 -8.21
N TYR A 45 2.23 -5.21 -7.68
CA TYR A 45 2.07 -6.60 -8.09
C TYR A 45 2.19 -7.54 -6.88
N ALA A 46 1.74 -8.78 -7.03
CA ALA A 46 1.91 -9.84 -6.04
C ALA A 46 2.48 -11.11 -6.67
N ARG A 47 3.03 -12.01 -5.84
CA ARG A 47 3.63 -13.28 -6.27
C ARG A 47 2.58 -14.35 -6.61
N GLU A 48 1.42 -14.31 -5.96
CA GLU A 48 0.39 -15.36 -6.07
C GLU A 48 -0.86 -14.86 -6.79
N ALA A 49 -1.48 -15.76 -7.56
CA ALA A 49 -2.80 -15.53 -8.14
C ALA A 49 -3.89 -15.50 -7.07
N PHE A 50 -5.02 -14.85 -7.35
CA PHE A 50 -6.14 -14.67 -6.43
C PHE A 50 -5.77 -14.00 -5.11
N ALA A 51 -5.36 -14.77 -4.08
CA ALA A 51 -5.08 -14.27 -2.74
C ALA A 51 -4.00 -13.18 -2.72
N GLY A 52 -2.92 -13.35 -3.49
CA GLY A 52 -1.90 -12.32 -3.65
C GLY A 52 -2.46 -11.05 -4.31
N MET A 53 -3.31 -11.21 -5.34
CA MET A 53 -3.92 -10.08 -6.04
C MET A 53 -4.95 -9.32 -5.19
N LEU A 54 -5.61 -9.97 -4.23
CA LEU A 54 -6.45 -9.28 -3.24
C LEU A 54 -5.62 -8.28 -2.42
N TRP A 55 -4.39 -8.65 -2.03
CA TRP A 55 -3.49 -7.76 -1.33
C TRP A 55 -2.95 -6.63 -2.22
N ALA A 56 -2.61 -6.93 -3.47
CA ALA A 56 -2.23 -5.88 -4.44
C ALA A 56 -3.36 -4.85 -4.62
N SER A 57 -4.61 -5.30 -4.73
CA SER A 57 -5.80 -4.43 -4.82
C SER A 57 -6.01 -3.61 -3.55
N ARG A 58 -5.79 -4.20 -2.36
CA ARG A 58 -5.87 -3.48 -1.09
C ARG A 58 -4.85 -2.35 -1.02
N VAL A 59 -3.59 -2.61 -1.41
CA VAL A 59 -2.54 -1.60 -1.43
C VAL A 59 -2.87 -0.52 -2.46
N TRP A 60 -3.29 -0.91 -3.67
CA TRP A 60 -3.73 0.04 -4.71
C TRP A 60 -4.82 0.97 -4.21
N TRP A 61 -5.84 0.43 -3.54
CA TRP A 61 -6.92 1.24 -2.96
C TRP A 61 -6.41 2.17 -1.85
N THR A 62 -5.45 1.74 -1.03
CA THR A 62 -4.82 2.60 -0.01
C THR A 62 -4.13 3.82 -0.63
N PHE A 63 -3.39 3.65 -1.73
CA PHE A 63 -2.76 4.78 -2.44
C PHE A 63 -3.81 5.79 -2.92
N LYS A 64 -4.89 5.30 -3.54
CA LYS A 64 -6.00 6.12 -4.02
C LYS A 64 -6.69 6.85 -2.87
N LEU A 65 -6.92 6.17 -1.75
CA LEU A 65 -7.56 6.75 -0.57
C LEU A 65 -6.76 7.93 0.00
N TYR A 66 -5.43 7.86 -0.05
CA TYR A 66 -4.56 8.96 0.38
C TYR A 66 -4.20 9.96 -0.73
N GLY A 67 -4.91 9.93 -1.87
CA GLY A 67 -4.80 10.94 -2.91
C GLY A 67 -3.69 10.71 -3.95
N HIS A 68 -3.00 9.57 -3.92
CA HIS A 68 -2.01 9.23 -4.94
C HIS A 68 -2.67 8.51 -6.12
N GLU A 69 -3.00 9.28 -7.16
CA GLU A 69 -3.79 8.82 -8.30
C GLU A 69 -3.00 7.99 -9.33
N LYS A 70 -1.68 8.24 -9.43
CA LYS A 70 -0.76 7.59 -10.38
C LYS A 70 -0.36 6.19 -9.91
N VAL A 71 -1.35 5.32 -9.70
CA VAL A 71 -1.12 3.95 -9.24
C VAL A 71 -1.85 2.94 -10.11
N SER A 72 -1.18 1.83 -10.42
CA SER A 72 -1.72 0.75 -11.25
C SER A 72 -1.37 -0.61 -10.67
N ILE A 73 -2.16 -1.62 -11.05
CA ILE A 73 -1.88 -3.03 -10.72
C ILE A 73 -1.35 -3.72 -11.97
N LEU A 74 -0.28 -4.49 -11.83
CA LEU A 74 0.23 -5.34 -12.90
C LEU A 74 -0.76 -6.50 -13.15
N SER A 75 -1.38 -6.50 -14.33
CA SER A 75 -2.33 -7.55 -14.73
C SER A 75 -1.66 -8.93 -14.70
N GLY A 76 -2.27 -9.88 -13.98
CA GLY A 76 -1.74 -11.24 -13.80
C GLY A 76 -0.57 -11.37 -12.81
N GLY A 77 -0.09 -10.27 -12.23
CA GLY A 77 0.95 -10.27 -11.21
C GLY A 77 2.31 -10.79 -11.68
N LEU A 78 3.15 -11.23 -10.74
CA LEU A 78 4.51 -11.70 -11.03
C LEU A 78 4.54 -12.96 -11.91
N ASN A 79 3.52 -13.82 -11.79
CA ASN A 79 3.47 -15.06 -12.57
C ASN A 79 3.31 -14.76 -14.06
N ALA A 80 2.34 -13.91 -14.43
CA ALA A 80 2.16 -13.49 -15.82
C ALA A 80 3.39 -12.75 -16.37
N TRP A 81 4.08 -11.95 -15.54
CA TRP A 81 5.33 -11.28 -15.91
C TRP A 81 6.43 -12.28 -16.29
N LYS A 82 6.60 -13.33 -15.47
CA LYS A 82 7.58 -14.41 -15.72
C LYS A 82 7.19 -15.24 -16.94
N GLU A 83 5.92 -15.59 -17.09
CA GLU A 83 5.40 -16.33 -18.25
C GLU A 83 5.59 -15.57 -19.56
N ALA A 84 5.51 -14.23 -19.52
CA ALA A 84 5.82 -13.37 -20.65
C ALA A 84 7.33 -13.22 -20.94
N GLY A 85 8.19 -13.99 -20.25
CA GLY A 85 9.64 -13.99 -20.46
C GLY A 85 10.33 -12.69 -20.04
N LYS A 86 9.72 -11.91 -19.14
CA LYS A 86 10.29 -10.64 -18.68
C LYS A 86 11.33 -10.85 -17.59
N SER A 87 12.28 -9.91 -17.49
CA SER A 87 13.39 -9.98 -16.54
C SER A 87 12.92 -9.87 -15.09
N VAL A 88 13.61 -10.57 -14.20
CA VAL A 88 13.47 -10.47 -12.74
C VAL A 88 14.86 -10.38 -12.12
N THR A 89 14.93 -9.81 -10.92
CA THR A 89 16.17 -9.71 -10.15
C THR A 89 15.86 -9.99 -8.67
N ASP A 90 16.83 -10.54 -7.96
CA ASP A 90 16.87 -10.67 -6.50
C ASP A 90 17.71 -9.57 -5.84
N VAL A 91 18.36 -8.71 -6.64
CA VAL A 91 19.06 -7.51 -6.17
C VAL A 91 18.03 -6.51 -5.64
N VAL A 92 18.14 -6.18 -4.36
CA VAL A 92 17.35 -5.12 -3.73
C VAL A 92 18.01 -3.77 -4.08
N PRO A 93 17.27 -2.81 -4.65
CA PRO A 93 17.83 -1.50 -4.97
C PRO A 93 18.16 -0.71 -3.71
N ASP A 94 19.25 0.05 -3.75
CA ASP A 94 19.51 1.11 -2.78
C ASP A 94 18.72 2.35 -3.22
N VAL A 95 17.87 2.87 -2.33
CA VAL A 95 16.95 3.97 -2.63
C VAL A 95 17.10 5.07 -1.59
N GLU A 96 17.14 6.32 -2.07
CA GLU A 96 17.05 7.48 -1.19
C GLU A 96 15.60 7.68 -0.71
N VAL A 97 15.44 8.29 0.47
CA VAL A 97 14.12 8.61 1.00
C VAL A 97 13.45 9.68 0.12
N GLY A 98 12.20 9.42 -0.28
CA GLY A 98 11.40 10.35 -1.09
C GLY A 98 11.16 11.71 -0.40
N TRP A 99 10.93 12.75 -1.20
CA TRP A 99 10.98 14.14 -0.74
C TRP A 99 9.61 14.65 -0.22
N LEU A 100 8.51 14.13 -0.75
CA LEU A 100 7.12 14.36 -0.30
C LEU A 100 6.20 13.29 -0.93
N PHE A 101 5.24 12.73 -0.20
CA PHE A 101 4.24 11.79 -0.78
C PHE A 101 2.79 12.28 -0.65
N LEU A 102 2.38 12.86 0.49
CA LEU A 102 1.05 13.45 0.64
C LEU A 102 0.96 14.89 0.08
N PRO A 103 -0.10 15.24 -0.68
CA PRO A 103 -0.42 16.63 -0.97
C PRO A 103 -0.87 17.35 0.31
N VAL A 104 -0.43 18.60 0.49
CA VAL A 104 -0.85 19.50 1.58
C VAL A 104 -2.32 19.91 1.39
#